data_AF-A0A817TVN4-F1
#
_entry.id   AF-A0A817TVN4-F1
#
_cell.length_a   1.000
_cell.length_b   1.000
_cell.length_c   1.000
_cell.angle_alpha   90.00
_cell.angle_beta   90.00
_cell.angle_gamma   90.00
#
_symmetry.space_group_name_H-M   'P 1'
#
loop_
_entity.id
_entity.type
_entity.pdbx_description
1 polymer ?
#
loop_
_entity_poly.entity_id
_entity_poly.type
_entity_poly.pdbx_seq_one_letter_code
_entity_poly.pdbx_strand_id
1 'polypeptide(L)'
;MGIARFQDSVKLLEELLVTYTEKLHSEYKLHARIYKVLGFTWSFMGDYDKARKYYGKAGSIIFDQPQPDEDVVKQYLQELNDMENFILQNQSSKISNSAPADSAC
;
A
#
# COMPACT_ATOMS: atom_id res chain seq x y z
N MET A 1 -3.60 -0.09 -20.98
CA MET A 1 -2.30 -0.79 -20.82
C MET A 1 -1.70 -0.71 -19.40
N GLY A 2 -2.44 -0.28 -18.36
CA GLY A 2 -1.87 -0.17 -17.00
C GLY A 2 -1.78 -1.48 -16.21
N ILE A 3 -2.77 -2.36 -16.36
CA ILE A 3 -2.98 -3.54 -15.47
C ILE A 3 -1.85 -4.57 -15.56
N ALA A 4 -1.28 -4.79 -16.76
CA ALA A 4 -0.23 -5.80 -16.96
C ALA A 4 1.06 -5.50 -16.16
N ARG A 5 1.49 -4.24 -16.10
CA ARG A 5 2.71 -3.85 -15.37
C ARG A 5 2.57 -3.99 -13.86
N PHE A 6 1.36 -3.85 -13.35
CA PHE A 6 1.08 -4.03 -11.92
C PHE A 6 1.07 -5.51 -11.55
N GLN A 7 0.56 -6.39 -12.41
CA GLN A 7 0.63 -7.84 -12.19
C GLN A 7 2.07 -8.34 -12.17
N ASP A 8 2.91 -7.85 -13.10
CA ASP A 8 4.33 -8.18 -13.11
C ASP A 8 5.04 -7.65 -11.86
N SER A 9 4.70 -6.45 -11.40
CA SER A 9 5.25 -5.87 -10.16
C SER A 9 4.88 -6.70 -8.93
N VAL A 10 3.61 -7.13 -8.81
CA VAL A 10 3.16 -7.99 -7.70
C VAL A 10 3.94 -9.30 -7.70
N LYS A 11 4.10 -9.93 -8.87
CA LYS A 11 4.81 -11.20 -9.00
C LYS A 11 6.29 -11.08 -8.63
N LEU A 12 6.99 -10.04 -9.12
CA LEU A 12 8.38 -9.74 -8.76
C LEU A 12 8.54 -9.53 -7.25
N LEU A 13 7.60 -8.80 -6.63
CA LEU A 13 7.60 -8.52 -5.20
C LEU A 13 7.38 -9.80 -4.36
N GLU A 14 6.55 -10.72 -4.82
CA GLU A 14 6.34 -12.03 -4.19
C GLU A 14 7.57 -12.94 -4.29
N GLU A 15 8.23 -13.01 -5.45
CA GLU A 15 9.47 -13.77 -5.64
C GLU A 15 10.62 -13.21 -4.78
N LEU A 16 10.72 -11.88 -4.66
CA LEU A 16 11.65 -11.20 -3.76
C LEU A 16 11.38 -11.59 -2.30
N LEU A 17 10.13 -11.59 -1.87
CA LEU A 17 9.73 -12.01 -0.52
C LEU A 17 10.25 -13.40 -0.19
N VAL A 18 9.96 -14.40 -1.04
CA VAL A 18 10.39 -15.80 -0.84
C VAL A 18 11.92 -15.90 -0.74
N THR A 19 12.63 -15.26 -1.67
CA THR A 19 14.10 -15.27 -1.70
C THR A 19 14.71 -14.66 -0.43
N TYR A 20 14.11 -13.60 0.10
CA TYR A 20 14.59 -12.94 1.32
C TYR A 20 14.25 -13.71 2.59
N THR A 21 13.08 -14.35 2.66
CA THR A 21 12.70 -15.20 3.80
C THR A 21 13.67 -16.38 3.97
N GLU A 22 14.21 -16.93 2.88
CA GLU A 22 15.20 -18.01 2.92
C GLU A 22 16.62 -17.54 3.28
N LYS A 23 16.99 -16.29 2.96
CA LYS A 23 18.38 -15.81 3.07
C LYS A 23 18.72 -15.07 4.37
N LEU A 24 17.80 -14.38 5.03
CA LEU A 24 18.11 -13.60 6.23
C LEU A 24 16.91 -13.46 7.18
N HIS A 25 17.08 -13.90 8.43
CA HIS A 25 16.09 -13.76 9.52
C HIS A 25 15.88 -12.30 10.00
N SER A 26 16.67 -11.32 9.55
CA SER A 26 16.73 -9.98 10.18
C SER A 26 16.29 -8.80 9.30
N GLU A 27 15.77 -9.05 8.10
CA GLU A 27 15.38 -8.00 7.16
C GLU A 27 13.87 -7.73 7.19
N TYR A 28 13.30 -7.58 8.40
CA TYR A 28 11.88 -7.21 8.57
C TYR A 28 11.57 -5.86 7.89
N LYS A 29 12.58 -4.98 7.78
CA LYS A 29 12.51 -3.70 7.05
C LYS A 29 12.23 -3.92 5.55
N LEU A 30 12.88 -4.89 4.91
CA LEU A 30 12.62 -5.23 3.50
C LEU A 30 11.25 -5.88 3.33
N HIS A 31 10.85 -6.78 4.22
CA HIS A 31 9.52 -7.39 4.17
C HIS A 31 8.42 -6.33 4.24
N ALA A 32 8.51 -5.41 5.21
CA ALA A 32 7.56 -4.30 5.33
C ALA A 32 7.57 -3.39 4.09
N ARG A 33 8.75 -3.12 3.52
CA ARG A 33 8.87 -2.32 2.29
C ARG A 33 8.22 -3.00 1.08
N ILE A 34 8.35 -4.32 0.92
CA ILE A 34 7.72 -5.06 -0.17
C ILE A 34 6.19 -4.99 -0.04
N TYR A 35 5.65 -5.26 1.16
CA TYR A 35 4.22 -5.13 1.42
C TYR A 35 3.69 -3.71 1.22
N LYS A 36 4.50 -2.70 1.53
CA LYS A 36 4.18 -1.30 1.20
C LYS A 36 4.03 -1.09 -0.31
N VAL A 37 5.00 -1.52 -1.11
CA VAL A 37 4.96 -1.31 -2.57
C VAL A 37 3.78 -2.06 -3.19
N LEU A 38 3.45 -3.25 -2.67
CA LEU A 38 2.21 -3.93 -3.03
C LEU A 38 0.98 -3.07 -2.72
N GLY A 39 0.87 -2.54 -1.50
CA GLY A 39 -0.24 -1.66 -1.10
C GLY A 39 -0.41 -0.46 -2.02
N PHE A 40 0.68 0.22 -2.36
CA PHE A 40 0.68 1.37 -3.27
C PHE A 40 0.29 0.98 -4.70
N THR A 41 0.78 -0.17 -5.17
CA THR A 41 0.41 -0.71 -6.48
C THR A 41 -1.09 -0.96 -6.56
N TRP A 42 -1.69 -1.55 -5.53
CA TRP A 42 -3.14 -1.78 -5.48
C TRP A 42 -3.94 -0.48 -5.37
N SER A 43 -3.46 0.54 -4.64
CA SER A 43 -4.13 1.84 -4.60
C SER A 43 -4.12 2.55 -5.96
N PHE A 44 -3.03 2.39 -6.72
CA PHE A 44 -2.94 2.87 -8.11
C PHE A 44 -3.88 2.12 -9.06
N MET A 45 -4.17 0.85 -8.79
CA MET A 45 -5.17 0.08 -9.51
C MET A 45 -6.61 0.42 -9.10
N GLY A 46 -6.80 1.27 -8.08
CA GLY A 46 -8.11 1.65 -7.54
C GLY A 46 -8.71 0.62 -6.58
N ASP A 47 -7.97 -0.44 -6.23
CA ASP A 47 -8.37 -1.46 -5.26
C ASP A 47 -7.83 -1.07 -3.87
N TYR A 48 -8.54 -0.13 -3.26
CA TYR A 48 -8.19 0.46 -1.96
C TYR A 48 -8.29 -0.55 -0.81
N ASP A 49 -9.19 -1.54 -0.91
CA ASP A 49 -9.35 -2.59 0.09
C ASP A 49 -8.11 -3.48 0.15
N LYS A 50 -7.60 -3.91 -1.02
CA LYS A 50 -6.32 -4.63 -1.07
C LYS A 50 -5.17 -3.75 -0.62
N ALA A 51 -5.13 -2.49 -1.03
CA ALA A 51 -4.09 -1.56 -0.60
C ALA A 51 -3.98 -1.54 0.93
N ARG A 52 -5.10 -1.25 1.62
CA ARG A 52 -5.16 -1.19 3.09
C ARG A 52 -4.75 -2.52 3.74
N LYS A 53 -5.14 -3.66 3.16
CA LYS A 53 -4.73 -4.99 3.64
C LYS A 53 -3.22 -5.20 3.59
N TYR A 54 -2.57 -4.85 2.48
CA TYR A 54 -1.12 -5.02 2.33
C TYR A 54 -0.33 -4.02 3.17
N TYR A 55 -0.80 -2.77 3.28
CA TYR A 55 -0.22 -1.83 4.24
C TYR A 55 -0.32 -2.38 5.65
N GLY A 56 -1.49 -2.85 6.11
CA GLY A 56 -1.65 -3.44 7.44
C GLY A 56 -0.65 -4.57 7.73
N LYS A 57 -0.40 -5.45 6.76
CA LYS A 57 0.63 -6.50 6.88
C LYS A 57 2.03 -5.93 7.08
N ALA A 58 2.40 -4.88 6.33
CA ALA A 58 3.69 -4.21 6.51
C ALA A 58 3.85 -3.64 7.92
N GLY A 59 2.79 -3.02 8.44
CA GLY A 59 2.75 -2.49 9.80
C GLY A 59 2.91 -3.59 10.85
N SER A 60 2.15 -4.68 10.72
CA SER A 60 2.29 -5.82 11.64
C SER A 60 3.72 -6.34 11.70
N ILE A 61 4.44 -6.42 10.58
CA ILE A 61 5.85 -6.89 10.58
C ILE A 61 6.78 -5.94 11.33
N ILE A 62 6.53 -4.62 11.25
CA ILE A 62 7.31 -3.61 11.98
C ILE A 62 6.97 -3.67 13.48
N PHE A 63 5.68 -3.74 13.83
CA PHE A 63 5.21 -3.73 15.22
C PHE A 63 5.40 -5.06 15.97
N ASP A 64 5.49 -6.18 15.25
CA ASP A 64 5.78 -7.50 15.82
C ASP A 64 7.25 -7.63 16.27
N GLN A 65 8.10 -6.66 15.93
CA GLN A 65 9.47 -6.63 16.42
C GLN A 65 9.52 -6.26 17.92
N PRO A 66 10.37 -6.92 18.71
CA PRO A 66 10.49 -6.65 20.15
C PRO A 66 11.10 -5.27 20.48
N GLN A 67 11.83 -4.67 19.54
CA GLN A 67 12.29 -3.26 19.60
C GLN A 67 12.13 -2.62 18.22
N PRO A 68 10.94 -2.09 17.90
CA PRO A 68 10.72 -1.42 16.64
C PRO A 68 11.49 -0.09 16.65
N ASP A 69 12.25 0.13 15.59
CA ASP A 69 13.00 1.37 15.35
C ASP A 69 12.00 2.53 15.23
N GLU A 70 12.09 3.52 16.13
CA GLU A 70 11.12 4.62 16.24
C GLU A 70 11.04 5.42 14.94
N ASP A 71 12.16 5.61 14.24
CA ASP A 71 12.21 6.31 12.97
C ASP A 71 11.47 5.52 11.87
N VAL A 72 11.59 4.20 11.87
CA VAL A 72 10.89 3.31 10.92
C VAL A 72 9.39 3.34 11.19
N VAL A 73 8.97 3.32 12.45
CA VAL A 73 7.56 3.42 12.83
C VAL A 73 6.98 4.78 12.42
N LYS A 74 7.67 5.88 12.70
CA LYS A 74 7.24 7.23 12.31
C LYS A 74 7.14 7.38 10.80
N GLN A 75 8.16 6.91 10.06
CA GLN A 75 8.15 6.92 8.61
C GLN A 75 6.95 6.14 8.07
N TYR A 76 6.69 4.97 8.63
CA TYR A 76 5.56 4.14 8.21
C TYR A 76 4.20 4.78 8.51
N LEU A 77 4.03 5.40 9.69
CA LEU A 77 2.81 6.13 10.05
C LEU A 77 2.58 7.34 9.13
N GLN A 78 3.63 8.06 8.78
CA GLN A 78 3.57 9.17 7.83
C GLN A 78 3.08 8.68 6.46
N GLU A 79 3.66 7.60 5.95
CA GLU A 79 3.29 7.02 4.65
C GLU A 79 1.85 6.45 4.65
N LEU A 80 1.38 5.92 5.78
CA LEU A 80 -0.01 5.50 5.96
C LEU A 80 -0.98 6.69 5.85
N ASN A 81 -0.65 7.80 6.51
CA ASN A 81 -1.43 9.04 6.43
C ASN A 81 -1.46 9.59 5.00
N ASP A 82 -0.32 9.58 4.30
CA ASP A 82 -0.23 10.00 2.90
C ASP A 82 -1.11 9.12 2.00
N MET A 83 -1.11 7.82 2.24
CA MET A 83 -1.97 6.87 1.53
C MET A 83 -3.45 7.12 1.84
N GLU A 84 -3.85 7.30 3.10
CA GLU A 84 -5.25 7.60 3.44
C GLU A 84 -5.71 8.92 2.81
N ASN A 85 -4.87 9.95 2.83
CA ASN A 85 -5.14 11.20 2.12
C ASN A 85 -5.31 10.97 0.61
N PHE A 86 -4.48 10.13 0.00
CA PHE A 86 -4.59 9.75 -1.40
C PHE A 86 -5.88 8.98 -1.71
N ILE A 87 -6.27 8.02 -0.86
CA ILE A 87 -7.54 7.30 -0.99
C ILE A 87 -8.71 8.28 -0.87
N LEU A 88 -8.70 9.15 0.15
CA LEU A 88 -9.77 10.13 0.39
C LEU A 88 -9.92 11.09 -0.78
N GLN A 89 -8.82 11.60 -1.34
CA GLN A 89 -8.86 12.48 -2.52
C GLN A 89 -9.43 11.76 -3.75
N ASN A 90 -9.03 10.51 -4.02
CA ASN A 90 -9.50 9.75 -5.17
C ASN A 90 -10.93 9.20 -5.01
N GLN A 91 -11.38 8.96 -3.77
CA GLN A 91 -12.78 8.62 -3.47
C GLN A 91 -13.68 9.86 -3.55
N SER A 92 -13.22 11.02 -3.07
CA SER A 92 -13.97 12.29 -3.14
C SER A 92 -14.17 12.79 -4.58
N SER A 93 -13.18 12.58 -5.46
CA SER A 93 -13.28 12.93 -6.88
C SER A 93 -14.20 12.00 -7.70
N LYS A 94 -14.57 10.82 -7.16
CA LYS A 94 -15.69 10.02 -7.71
C LYS A 94 -17.06 10.61 -7.38
N ILE A 95 -17.19 11.35 -6.28
CA ILE A 95 -18.46 11.96 -5.84
C ILE A 95 -18.71 13.28 -6.60
N SER A 96 -17.67 14.01 -7.00
CA SER A 96 -17.83 15.26 -7.77
C SER A 96 -18.25 15.05 -9.23
N ASN A 97 -18.15 13.83 -9.77
CA ASN A 97 -18.54 13.51 -11.15
C ASN A 97 -19.91 12.79 -11.25
N SER A 98 -20.65 12.67 -10.15
CA SER A 98 -22.01 12.13 -10.15
C SER A 98 -23.07 13.14 -9.68
N ALA A 99 -22.80 14.44 -9.78
CA ALA A 99 -23.88 15.42 -9.78
C ALA A 99 -24.65 15.24 -11.10
N PRO A 100 -25.94 14.83 -11.07
CA PRO A 100 -26.73 14.78 -12.29
C PRO A 100 -26.75 16.19 -12.90
N ALA A 101 -26.45 16.25 -14.19
CA ALA A 101 -26.87 17.33 -15.05
C ALA A 101 -28.41 17.29 -15.12
N ASP A 102 -29.07 17.74 -14.07
CA ASP A 102 -30.50 18.04 -14.05
C ASP A 102 -30.63 19.50 -13.61
N SER A 103 -30.70 20.43 -14.56
CA SER A 103 -31.88 20.77 -15.37
C SER A 103 -32.84 21.69 -14.60
N ALA A 104 -33.10 22.84 -15.23
CA ALA A 104 -34.17 23.80 -15.00
C ALA A 104 -34.20 24.58 -13.66
N CYS A 105 -33.84 25.87 -13.71
CA CYS A 105 -34.83 26.95 -13.76
C CYS A 105 -34.18 28.29 -14.12
#